data_AF-A0A3S4ICX2-F1
#
_entry.id   AF-A0A3S4ICX2-F1
#
_cell.length_a   1.000
_cell.length_b   1.000
_cell.length_c   1.000
_cell.angle_alpha   90.00
_cell.angle_beta   90.00
_cell.angle_gamma   90.00
#
_symmetry.space_group_name_H-M   'P 1'
#
loop_
_entity.id
_entity.type
_entity.pdbx_description
1 polymer ?
#
loop_
_entity_poly.entity_id
_entity_poly.type
_entity_poly.pdbx_seq_one_letter_code
_entity_poly.pdbx_strand_id
1 'polypeptide(L)'
;MRWQGRRESDNVEDRRNSSGGPSMGGPGFRLPSGKGGIILLIVVLVAGYYGVDLTGLMTGQPISQQETTRSISPNDDEAAKFTSVILATTEDTWGQQFEKMGRTYQQPKLVMYRGATRTGCGAGQSVMGPFYCPADGTVYIDLSFYDDMKNKLGADGDFAQGYVIAHEVGHHVQKLLGIEPKVRQLQQDRIASGSEPTLRTYGATGGLLRGRLGAQHAATGRAGNPAIWKKR
;
A
#
# COMPACT_ATOMS: atom_id res chain seq x y z
N MET A 1 15.16 -9.73 3.48
CA MET A 1 15.06 -10.43 2.17
C MET A 1 16.28 -10.01 1.36
N ARG A 2 16.90 -10.85 0.51
CA ARG A 2 18.04 -10.37 -0.29
C ARG A 2 17.54 -9.67 -1.55
N TRP A 3 17.68 -8.34 -1.61
CA TRP A 3 17.18 -7.52 -2.71
C TRP A 3 18.27 -6.66 -3.37
N GLN A 4 19.36 -6.36 -2.67
CA GLN A 4 20.45 -5.53 -3.18
C GLN A 4 21.11 -6.19 -4.40
N GLY A 5 21.35 -5.39 -5.44
CA GLY A 5 21.95 -5.84 -6.70
C GLY A 5 21.00 -6.55 -7.68
N ARG A 6 19.70 -6.62 -7.38
CA ARG A 6 18.68 -7.12 -8.32
C ARG A 6 18.25 -6.04 -9.31
N ARG A 7 17.55 -6.44 -10.38
CA ARG A 7 16.94 -5.55 -11.38
C ARG A 7 15.98 -4.56 -10.71
N GLU A 8 16.06 -3.31 -11.12
CA GLU A 8 15.13 -2.23 -10.77
C GLU A 8 14.10 -2.06 -11.89
N SER A 9 12.90 -1.58 -11.56
CA SER A 9 11.84 -1.36 -12.56
C SER A 9 12.01 0.00 -13.22
N ASP A 10 11.78 0.04 -14.53
CA ASP A 10 11.75 1.27 -15.32
C ASP A 10 10.37 1.98 -15.26
N ASN A 11 9.37 1.36 -14.60
CA ASN A 11 8.01 1.90 -14.47
C ASN A 11 7.81 2.73 -13.20
N VAL A 12 8.90 3.23 -12.62
CA VAL A 12 8.90 4.00 -11.37
C VAL A 12 9.05 5.49 -11.65
N GLU A 13 8.14 6.28 -11.10
CA GLU A 13 8.19 7.74 -11.08
C GLU A 13 8.47 8.22 -9.65
N ASP A 14 9.58 8.93 -9.48
CA ASP A 14 9.99 9.46 -8.19
C ASP A 14 9.54 10.92 -8.03
N ARG A 15 8.52 11.13 -7.20
CA ARG A 15 7.97 12.44 -6.84
C ARG A 15 8.33 12.84 -5.40
N ARG A 16 9.31 12.20 -4.77
CA ARG A 16 9.71 12.49 -3.38
C ARG A 16 10.16 13.93 -3.17
N ASN A 17 10.72 14.54 -4.23
CA ASN A 17 11.18 15.94 -4.24
C ASN A 17 10.15 16.92 -4.82
N SER A 18 9.04 16.41 -5.36
CA SER A 18 7.98 17.27 -5.87
C SER A 18 7.25 17.86 -4.68
N SER A 19 7.54 19.12 -4.37
CA SER A 19 6.81 19.93 -3.39
C SER A 19 5.36 20.13 -3.86
N GLY A 20 4.51 19.12 -3.66
CA GLY A 20 3.10 19.11 -4.00
C GLY A 20 2.22 20.02 -3.12
N GLY A 21 2.79 21.12 -2.60
CA GLY A 21 2.00 22.21 -2.04
C GLY A 21 1.44 23.07 -3.16
N PRO A 22 0.28 23.73 -2.98
CA PRO A 22 -0.17 24.74 -3.93
C PRO A 22 0.94 25.78 -4.06
N SER A 23 1.59 25.81 -5.23
CA SER A 23 2.50 26.87 -5.61
C SER A 23 1.70 28.17 -5.61
N MET A 24 1.81 28.91 -4.51
CA MET A 24 1.48 30.34 -4.40
C MET A 24 2.59 31.16 -5.10
N GLY A 25 3.07 30.68 -6.25
CA GLY A 25 4.01 31.34 -7.14
C GLY A 25 3.26 32.08 -8.25
N GLY A 26 2.38 33.00 -7.86
CA GLY A 26 1.76 33.98 -8.75
C GLY A 26 2.35 35.37 -8.48
N PRO A 27 2.56 36.21 -9.51
CA PRO A 27 3.22 37.50 -9.33
C PRO A 27 2.29 38.48 -8.58
N GLY A 28 2.65 38.80 -7.34
CA GLY A 28 2.16 39.99 -6.64
C GLY A 28 1.40 39.74 -5.35
N PHE A 29 2.13 39.47 -4.26
CA PHE A 29 1.59 39.66 -2.90
C PHE A 29 1.63 41.17 -2.57
N ARG A 30 0.62 41.92 -3.00
CA ARG A 30 0.40 43.29 -2.50
C ARG A 30 -0.24 43.16 -1.13
N LEU A 31 0.48 43.60 -0.09
CA LEU A 31 -0.06 43.71 1.27
C LEU A 31 -1.35 44.55 1.26
N PRO A 32 -2.51 44.01 1.66
CA PRO A 32 -3.68 44.83 1.93
C PRO A 32 -3.45 45.50 3.29
N SER A 33 -3.35 46.83 3.27
CA SER A 33 -3.40 47.65 4.48
C SER A 33 -4.78 47.48 5.14
N GLY A 34 -4.85 46.69 6.22
CA GLY A 34 -6.04 46.51 7.05
C GLY A 34 -6.28 45.06 7.46
N LYS A 35 -6.54 44.82 8.77
CA LYS A 35 -6.87 43.55 9.48
C LYS A 35 -6.03 42.28 9.15
N GLY A 36 -5.11 42.32 8.19
CA GLY A 36 -4.19 41.24 7.81
C GLY A 36 -3.03 41.02 8.78
N GLY A 37 -2.84 41.90 9.75
CA GLY A 37 -1.81 41.76 10.78
C GLY A 37 -1.98 40.51 11.64
N ILE A 38 -3.22 40.04 11.87
CA ILE A 38 -3.48 38.82 12.64
C ILE A 38 -3.04 37.58 11.87
N ILE A 39 -3.28 37.54 10.56
CA ILE A 39 -2.85 36.42 9.71
C ILE A 39 -1.32 36.35 9.67
N LEU A 40 -0.66 37.50 9.50
CA LEU A 40 0.80 37.58 9.54
C LEU A 40 1.36 37.16 10.90
N LEU A 41 0.71 37.54 12.00
CA LEU A 41 1.12 37.17 13.36
C LEU A 41 0.97 35.65 13.60
N ILE A 42 -0.12 35.04 13.11
CA ILE A 42 -0.31 33.58 13.17
C ILE A 42 0.77 32.87 12.34
N VAL A 43 1.06 33.34 11.13
CA VAL A 43 2.10 32.77 10.27
C VAL A 43 3.48 32.88 10.93
N VAL A 44 3.80 34.02 11.55
CA VAL A 44 5.05 34.26 12.30
C VAL A 44 5.15 33.35 13.53
N LEU A 45 4.06 33.19 14.30
CA LEU A 45 4.03 32.30 15.46
C LEU A 45 4.22 30.84 15.07
N VAL A 46 3.57 30.39 14.00
CA VAL A 46 3.71 29.03 13.48
C VAL A 46 5.13 28.82 12.93
N ALA A 47 5.66 29.76 12.14
CA ALA A 47 7.01 29.67 11.60
C ALA A 47 8.09 29.69 12.69
N GLY A 48 7.92 30.52 13.73
CA GLY A 48 8.80 30.53 14.90
C GLY A 48 8.73 29.25 15.73
N TYR A 49 7.54 28.65 15.87
CA TYR A 49 7.38 27.34 16.51
C TYR A 49 8.12 26.22 15.77
N TYR A 50 8.19 26.29 14.44
CA TYR A 50 8.93 25.34 13.60
C TYR A 50 10.42 25.72 13.37
N GLY A 51 10.93 26.74 14.07
CA GLY A 51 12.36 27.10 14.03
C GLY A 51 12.82 27.77 12.73
N VAL A 52 11.90 28.34 11.95
CA VAL A 52 12.23 29.10 10.74
C VAL A 52 12.82 30.45 11.14
N ASP A 53 13.97 30.80 10.55
CA ASP A 53 14.62 32.08 10.80
C ASP A 53 13.84 33.23 10.14
N LEU A 54 13.22 34.06 10.97
CA LEU A 54 12.40 35.21 10.54
C LEU A 54 13.18 36.53 10.53
N THR A 55 14.51 36.49 10.77
CA THR A 55 15.36 37.69 10.73
C THR A 55 15.23 38.47 9.43
N GLY A 56 15.05 37.80 8.29
CA GLY A 56 14.83 38.44 6.98
C GLY A 56 13.57 39.31 6.91
N LEU A 57 12.53 39.01 7.71
CA LEU A 57 11.30 39.81 7.79
C LEU A 57 11.50 41.08 8.65
N MET A 58 12.44 41.06 9.60
CA MET A 58 12.81 42.23 10.44
C MET A 58 13.79 43.18 9.73
N THR A 59 14.65 42.68 8.84
CA THR A 59 15.67 43.50 8.16
C THR A 59 15.25 44.03 6.79
N GLY A 60 14.04 43.70 6.32
CA GLY A 60 13.52 44.16 5.02
C GLY A 60 14.26 43.57 3.82
N GLN A 61 15.06 42.53 4.02
CA GLN A 61 15.72 41.79 2.94
C GLN A 61 14.70 40.86 2.28
N PRO A 62 14.75 40.69 0.94
CA PRO A 62 13.90 39.71 0.27
C PRO A 62 14.15 38.35 0.93
N ILE A 63 13.09 37.76 1.48
CA ILE A 63 13.10 36.37 1.91
C ILE A 63 13.42 35.57 0.65
N SER A 64 14.67 35.17 0.49
CA SER A 64 15.01 34.12 -0.44
C SER A 64 14.19 32.93 0.05
N GLN A 65 13.23 32.49 -0.76
CA GLN A 65 12.67 31.16 -0.60
C GLN A 65 13.86 30.22 -0.76
N GLN A 66 14.48 29.88 0.37
CA GLN A 66 15.22 28.66 0.45
C GLN A 66 14.15 27.61 0.23
N GLU A 67 14.02 27.17 -1.03
CA GLU A 67 13.44 25.86 -1.31
C GLU A 67 14.11 24.95 -0.28
N THR A 68 13.34 24.52 0.70
CA THR A 68 13.72 23.39 1.50
C THR A 68 13.57 22.22 0.53
N THR A 69 14.55 22.09 -0.37
CA THR A 69 14.94 20.80 -0.90
C THR A 69 15.17 19.97 0.36
N ARG A 70 14.14 19.22 0.77
CA ARG A 70 14.33 18.13 1.71
C ARG A 70 15.42 17.31 1.06
N SER A 71 16.64 17.38 1.61
CA SER A 71 17.71 16.55 1.11
C SER A 71 17.20 15.13 1.28
N ILE A 72 17.17 14.37 0.19
CA ILE A 72 16.80 12.97 0.26
C ILE A 72 17.80 12.33 1.23
N SER A 73 17.30 11.70 2.29
CA SER A 73 18.17 11.00 3.23
C SER A 73 18.71 9.74 2.55
N PRO A 74 19.95 9.29 2.83
CA PRO A 74 20.45 8.01 2.32
C PRO A 74 19.49 6.83 2.59
N ASN A 75 18.75 6.88 3.70
CA ASN A 75 17.71 5.90 4.05
C ASN A 75 16.51 5.92 3.06
N ASP A 76 16.18 7.08 2.54
CA ASP A 76 15.08 7.22 1.58
C ASP A 76 15.46 6.67 0.21
N ASP A 77 16.72 6.83 -0.19
CA ASP A 77 17.24 6.26 -1.43
C ASP A 77 17.30 4.74 -1.37
N GLU A 78 17.68 4.18 -0.22
CA GLU A 78 17.60 2.74 0.00
C GLU A 78 16.13 2.26 -0.10
N ALA A 79 15.19 2.96 0.52
CA ALA A 79 13.76 2.65 0.44
C ALA A 79 13.20 2.76 -0.99
N ALA A 80 13.63 3.76 -1.75
CA ALA A 80 13.22 3.94 -3.15
C ALA A 80 13.77 2.80 -4.04
N LYS A 81 15.06 2.49 -3.89
CA LYS A 81 15.71 1.38 -4.60
C LYS A 81 15.06 0.03 -4.26
N PHE A 82 14.79 -0.20 -2.97
CA PHE A 82 14.06 -1.37 -2.51
C PHE A 82 12.69 -1.46 -3.21
N THR A 83 11.92 -0.37 -3.18
CA THR A 83 10.59 -0.32 -3.80
C THR A 83 10.64 -0.64 -5.30
N SER A 84 11.63 -0.08 -6.00
CA SER A 84 11.86 -0.36 -7.43
C SER A 84 12.20 -1.83 -7.70
N VAL A 85 13.05 -2.45 -6.88
CA VAL A 85 13.39 -3.89 -7.00
C VAL A 85 12.19 -4.79 -6.73
N ILE A 86 11.36 -4.45 -5.75
CA ILE A 86 10.14 -5.22 -5.47
C ILE A 86 9.16 -5.10 -6.63
N LEU A 87 8.96 -3.90 -7.18
CA LEU A 87 8.12 -3.74 -8.37
C LEU A 87 8.62 -4.61 -9.53
N ALA A 88 9.92 -4.54 -9.85
CA ALA A 88 10.53 -5.39 -10.87
C ALA A 88 10.30 -6.88 -10.62
N THR A 89 10.44 -7.32 -9.36
CA THR A 89 10.17 -8.71 -8.99
C THR A 89 8.71 -9.10 -9.24
N THR A 90 7.76 -8.21 -8.94
CA THR A 90 6.34 -8.46 -9.20
C THR A 90 6.02 -8.45 -10.70
N GLU A 91 6.66 -7.59 -11.49
CA GLU A 91 6.53 -7.57 -12.95
C GLU A 91 6.97 -8.88 -13.57
N ASP A 92 8.15 -9.38 -13.17
CA ASP A 92 8.70 -10.64 -13.67
C ASP A 92 7.80 -11.82 -13.27
N THR A 93 7.29 -11.82 -12.04
CA THR A 93 6.43 -12.89 -11.51
C THR A 93 5.09 -12.94 -12.24
N TRP A 94 4.40 -11.80 -12.34
CA TRP A 94 3.08 -11.75 -12.99
C TRP A 94 3.17 -11.83 -14.50
N GLY A 95 4.25 -11.33 -15.11
CA GLY A 95 4.55 -11.53 -16.53
C GLY A 95 4.53 -13.02 -16.89
N GLN A 96 5.33 -13.83 -16.18
CA GLN A 96 5.36 -15.29 -16.38
C GLN A 96 3.99 -15.95 -16.14
N GLN A 97 3.24 -15.48 -15.14
CA GLN A 97 1.93 -16.08 -14.83
C GLN A 97 0.88 -15.75 -15.90
N PHE A 98 0.88 -14.53 -16.45
CA PHE A 98 -0.02 -14.14 -17.53
C PHE A 98 0.33 -14.83 -18.85
N GLU A 99 1.61 -15.00 -19.15
CA GLU A 99 2.07 -15.80 -20.30
C GLU A 99 1.54 -17.24 -20.24
N LYS A 100 1.61 -17.89 -19.06
CA LYS A 100 1.03 -19.23 -18.84
C LYS A 100 -0.49 -19.26 -19.03
N MET A 101 -1.17 -18.13 -18.84
CA MET A 101 -2.61 -17.98 -19.08
C MET A 101 -2.96 -17.58 -20.52
N GLY A 102 -1.97 -17.44 -21.41
CA GLY A 102 -2.17 -16.95 -22.78
C GLY A 102 -2.62 -15.49 -22.84
N ARG A 103 -2.22 -14.67 -21.86
CA ARG A 103 -2.59 -13.25 -21.74
C ARG A 103 -1.34 -12.39 -21.70
N THR A 104 -1.47 -11.14 -22.12
CA THR A 104 -0.41 -10.14 -21.96
C THR A 104 -0.57 -9.44 -20.61
N TYR A 105 0.48 -9.46 -19.79
CA TYR A 105 0.53 -8.66 -18.57
C TYR A 105 0.80 -7.20 -18.94
N GLN A 106 -0.08 -6.30 -18.52
CA GLN A 106 0.20 -4.87 -18.54
C GLN A 106 0.90 -4.54 -17.24
N GLN A 107 2.12 -4.04 -17.27
CA GLN A 107 2.85 -3.69 -16.06
C GLN A 107 2.26 -2.41 -15.44
N PRO A 108 2.08 -2.34 -14.12
CA PRO A 108 1.60 -1.13 -13.47
C PRO A 108 2.71 -0.07 -13.45
N LYS A 109 2.32 1.20 -13.47
CA LYS A 109 3.21 2.29 -13.07
C LYS A 109 3.29 2.36 -11.56
N LEU A 110 4.39 2.84 -11.01
CA LEU A 110 4.53 3.13 -9.59
C LEU A 110 5.01 4.56 -9.37
N VAL A 111 4.35 5.27 -8.47
CA VAL A 111 4.73 6.63 -8.06
C VAL A 111 5.18 6.59 -6.60
N MET A 112 6.41 7.01 -6.33
CA MET A 112 6.91 7.23 -4.97
C MET A 112 6.74 8.70 -4.60
N TYR A 113 6.23 8.98 -3.40
CA TYR A 113 6.04 10.35 -2.94
C TYR A 113 6.19 10.46 -1.42
N ARG A 114 6.10 11.69 -0.89
CA ARG A 114 6.00 11.96 0.55
C ARG A 114 4.98 13.05 0.86
N GLY A 115 4.17 12.83 1.89
CA GLY A 115 3.16 13.79 2.38
C GLY A 115 1.87 13.80 1.56
N ALA A 116 1.94 14.24 0.31
CA ALA A 116 0.78 14.29 -0.57
C ALA A 116 1.19 14.23 -2.05
N THR A 117 0.33 13.65 -2.87
CA THR A 117 0.50 13.61 -4.32
C THR A 117 -0.86 13.64 -5.02
N ARG A 118 -0.90 14.14 -6.26
CA ARG A 118 -2.12 14.07 -7.09
C ARG A 118 -2.17 12.72 -7.80
N THR A 119 -3.33 12.07 -7.77
CA THR A 119 -3.57 10.77 -8.42
C THR A 119 -4.74 10.82 -9.38
N GLY A 120 -4.90 9.80 -10.24
CA GLY A 120 -6.09 9.63 -11.08
C GLY A 120 -7.36 9.34 -10.29
N CYS A 121 -7.25 8.98 -9.01
CA CYS A 121 -8.38 8.69 -8.12
C CYS A 121 -8.69 9.85 -7.15
N GLY A 122 -7.96 10.97 -7.22
CA GLY A 122 -8.16 12.15 -6.36
C GLY A 122 -6.87 12.66 -5.72
N ALA A 123 -6.98 13.33 -4.57
CA ALA A 123 -5.81 13.69 -3.77
C ALA A 123 -5.32 12.47 -2.99
N GLY A 124 -4.12 11.97 -3.29
CA GLY A 124 -3.44 10.97 -2.49
C GLY A 124 -2.83 11.63 -1.26
N GLN A 125 -3.30 11.25 -0.08
CA GLN A 125 -2.77 11.73 1.20
C GLN A 125 -2.01 10.61 1.90
N SER A 126 -0.83 10.92 2.44
CA SER A 126 0.02 10.01 3.22
C SER A 126 -0.70 9.23 4.32
N VAL A 127 -1.78 9.79 4.87
CA VAL A 127 -2.56 9.18 5.96
C VAL A 127 -3.25 7.88 5.55
N MET A 128 -3.39 7.62 4.23
CA MET A 128 -4.07 6.45 3.70
C MET A 128 -3.15 5.25 3.44
N GLY A 129 -1.83 5.42 3.61
CA GLY A 129 -0.83 4.40 3.27
C GLY A 129 -0.69 4.19 1.74
N PRO A 130 0.10 3.19 1.32
CA PRO A 130 0.21 2.78 -0.07
C PRO A 130 -1.14 2.34 -0.66
N PHE A 131 -1.37 2.61 -1.95
CA PHE A 131 -2.61 2.20 -2.61
C PHE A 131 -2.47 2.03 -4.13
N TYR A 132 -3.32 1.19 -4.72
CA TYR A 132 -3.54 1.10 -6.17
C TYR A 132 -4.72 1.96 -6.64
N CYS A 133 -4.52 2.76 -7.69
CA CYS A 133 -5.60 3.50 -8.35
C CYS A 133 -6.06 2.80 -9.64
N PRO A 134 -7.30 2.26 -9.69
CA PRO A 134 -7.80 1.61 -10.89
C PRO A 134 -8.06 2.59 -12.05
N ALA A 135 -8.25 3.89 -11.80
CA ALA A 135 -8.53 4.86 -12.87
C ALA A 135 -7.33 5.10 -13.79
N ASP A 136 -6.12 5.16 -13.23
CA ASP A 136 -4.88 5.43 -13.98
C ASP A 136 -3.93 4.22 -14.05
N GLY A 137 -4.25 3.11 -13.36
CA GLY A 137 -3.44 1.91 -13.37
C GLY A 137 -2.12 2.04 -12.59
N THR A 138 -2.04 2.97 -11.65
CA THR A 138 -0.80 3.31 -10.95
C THR A 138 -0.85 2.89 -9.48
N VAL A 139 0.27 2.35 -8.99
CA VAL A 139 0.54 2.08 -7.58
C VAL A 139 1.19 3.32 -6.97
N TYR A 140 0.64 3.83 -5.87
CA TYR A 140 1.14 5.00 -5.17
C TYR A 140 1.73 4.58 -3.83
N ILE A 141 3.03 4.82 -3.63
CA ILE A 141 3.74 4.50 -2.39
C ILE A 141 4.21 5.79 -1.72
N ASP A 142 3.73 6.04 -0.51
CA ASP A 142 4.31 7.07 0.35
C ASP A 142 5.47 6.47 1.13
N LEU A 143 6.70 6.93 0.89
CA LEU A 143 7.85 6.39 1.61
C LEU A 143 7.89 6.78 3.10
N SER A 144 7.14 7.82 3.54
CA SER A 144 7.01 8.09 4.98
C SER A 144 6.19 7.02 5.72
N PHE A 145 5.42 6.19 5.00
CA PHE A 145 4.78 5.00 5.58
C PHE A 145 5.79 3.99 6.11
N TYR A 146 6.99 3.91 5.52
CA TYR A 146 8.02 2.99 5.99
C TYR A 146 8.58 3.41 7.35
N ASP A 147 8.69 4.72 7.56
CA ASP A 147 9.04 5.29 8.86
C ASP A 147 7.96 4.97 9.89
N ASP A 148 6.68 5.06 9.52
CA ASP A 148 5.56 4.70 10.39
C ASP A 148 5.52 3.21 10.75
N MET A 149 5.77 2.31 9.80
CA MET A 149 5.85 0.86 10.08
C MET A 149 6.96 0.53 11.07
N LYS A 150 8.13 1.16 10.90
CA LYS A 150 9.27 0.99 11.81
C LYS A 150 9.00 1.57 13.19
N ASN A 151 8.54 2.82 13.26
CA ASN A 151 8.49 3.59 14.50
C ASN A 151 7.21 3.36 15.31
N LYS A 152 6.09 3.00 14.67
CA LYS A 152 4.78 2.90 15.32
C LYS A 152 4.26 1.46 15.43
N LEU A 153 4.58 0.60 14.46
CA LEU A 153 4.00 -0.74 14.37
C LEU A 153 4.96 -1.86 14.78
N GLY A 154 6.24 -1.55 14.97
CA GLY A 154 7.28 -2.58 15.21
C GLY A 154 7.37 -3.58 14.06
N ALA A 155 6.90 -3.21 12.87
CA ALA A 155 6.91 -4.02 11.66
C ALA A 155 8.07 -3.57 10.78
N ASP A 156 9.28 -3.63 11.33
CA ASP A 156 10.49 -3.30 10.61
C ASP A 156 10.95 -4.48 9.73
N GLY A 157 11.37 -4.15 8.51
CA GLY A 157 12.04 -5.10 7.62
C GLY A 157 11.44 -5.20 6.23
N ASP A 158 12.33 -5.56 5.29
CA ASP A 158 12.05 -5.68 3.85
C ASP A 158 10.81 -6.53 3.54
N PHE A 159 10.52 -7.55 4.33
CA PHE A 159 9.40 -8.44 4.04
C PHE A 159 8.06 -7.74 4.20
N ALA A 160 7.88 -6.95 5.27
CA ALA A 160 6.64 -6.23 5.52
C ALA A 160 6.41 -5.16 4.43
N GLN A 161 7.46 -4.39 4.11
CA GLN A 161 7.42 -3.39 3.04
C GLN A 161 7.14 -4.03 1.67
N GLY A 162 7.85 -5.11 1.35
CA GLY A 162 7.68 -5.83 0.09
C GLY A 162 6.29 -6.46 -0.05
N TYR A 163 5.72 -6.96 1.05
CA TYR A 163 4.35 -7.48 1.08
C TYR A 163 3.32 -6.40 0.73
N VAL A 164 3.47 -5.18 1.28
CA VAL A 164 2.55 -4.07 0.98
C VAL A 164 2.61 -3.69 -0.49
N ILE A 165 3.82 -3.57 -1.08
CA ILE A 165 3.94 -3.30 -2.53
C ILE A 165 3.28 -4.42 -3.35
N ALA A 166 3.51 -5.68 -2.99
CA ALA A 166 2.91 -6.82 -3.67
C ALA A 166 1.38 -6.85 -3.51
N HIS A 167 0.84 -6.38 -2.38
CA HIS A 167 -0.59 -6.21 -2.15
C HIS A 167 -1.21 -5.24 -3.15
N GLU A 168 -0.59 -4.07 -3.32
CA GLU A 168 -1.07 -3.05 -4.26
C GLU A 168 -0.97 -3.52 -5.72
N VAL A 169 0.10 -4.24 -6.08
CA VAL A 169 0.18 -4.89 -7.40
C VAL A 169 -0.89 -5.99 -7.55
N GLY A 170 -1.25 -6.66 -6.46
CA GLY A 170 -2.36 -7.61 -6.45
C GLY A 170 -3.69 -6.99 -6.86
N HIS A 171 -3.98 -5.76 -6.43
CA HIS A 171 -5.15 -5.01 -6.89
C HIS A 171 -5.08 -4.70 -8.39
N HIS A 172 -3.91 -4.36 -8.91
CA HIS A 172 -3.71 -4.20 -10.35
C HIS A 172 -4.04 -5.47 -11.13
N VAL A 173 -3.55 -6.62 -10.66
CA VAL A 173 -3.82 -7.92 -11.27
C VAL A 173 -5.31 -8.26 -11.22
N GLN A 174 -5.99 -7.99 -10.10
CA GLN A 174 -7.44 -8.19 -9.98
C GLN A 174 -8.21 -7.38 -11.02
N LYS A 175 -7.78 -6.14 -11.29
CA LYS A 175 -8.34 -5.30 -12.35
C LYS A 175 -8.10 -5.92 -13.73
N LEU A 176 -6.88 -6.33 -14.05
CA LEU A 176 -6.55 -6.95 -15.34
C LEU A 176 -7.34 -8.25 -15.61
N LEU A 177 -7.62 -9.00 -14.55
CA LEU A 177 -8.42 -10.23 -14.63
C LEU A 177 -9.94 -9.96 -14.63
N GLY A 178 -10.38 -8.72 -14.41
CA GLY A 178 -11.80 -8.35 -14.34
C GLY A 178 -12.53 -8.90 -13.11
N ILE A 179 -11.80 -9.28 -12.06
CA ILE A 179 -12.37 -9.90 -10.85
C ILE A 179 -12.58 -8.92 -9.70
N GLU A 180 -12.21 -7.64 -9.87
CA GLU A 180 -12.40 -6.58 -8.88
C GLU A 180 -13.84 -6.50 -8.34
N PRO A 181 -14.92 -6.52 -9.16
CA PRO A 181 -16.29 -6.44 -8.64
C PRO A 181 -16.63 -7.62 -7.72
N LYS A 182 -16.13 -8.81 -8.06
CA LYS A 182 -16.37 -10.02 -7.28
C LYS A 182 -15.62 -9.99 -5.96
N VAL A 183 -14.36 -9.56 -5.95
CA VAL A 183 -13.57 -9.39 -4.73
C VAL A 183 -14.22 -8.36 -3.81
N ARG A 184 -14.67 -7.23 -4.36
CA ARG A 184 -15.36 -6.18 -3.61
C ARG A 184 -16.66 -6.68 -2.99
N GLN A 185 -17.46 -7.44 -3.75
CA GLN A 185 -18.66 -8.08 -3.22
C GLN A 185 -18.32 -9.02 -2.05
N LEU A 186 -17.34 -9.91 -2.22
CA LEU A 186 -16.92 -10.83 -1.14
C LEU A 186 -16.38 -10.12 0.09
N GLN A 187 -15.71 -8.98 -0.07
CA GLN A 187 -15.26 -8.15 1.05
C GLN A 187 -16.44 -7.51 1.79
N GLN A 188 -17.41 -6.95 1.06
CA GLN A 188 -18.62 -6.37 1.62
C GLN A 188 -19.46 -7.43 2.35
N ASP A 189 -19.63 -8.60 1.73
CA ASP A 189 -20.35 -9.73 2.32
C ASP A 189 -19.69 -10.20 3.62
N ARG A 190 -18.35 -10.28 3.67
CA ARG A 190 -17.61 -10.64 4.89
C ARG A 190 -17.78 -9.64 6.03
N ILE A 191 -17.77 -8.34 5.70
CA ILE A 191 -18.00 -7.28 6.69
C ILE A 191 -19.45 -7.35 7.18
N ALA A 192 -20.41 -7.58 6.29
CA ALA A 192 -21.82 -7.73 6.62
C ALA A 192 -22.11 -9.01 7.42
N SER A 193 -21.36 -10.09 7.20
CA SER A 193 -21.54 -11.39 7.87
C SER A 193 -20.82 -11.51 9.21
N GLY A 194 -20.03 -10.51 9.63
CA GLY A 194 -19.30 -10.54 10.90
C GLY A 194 -18.32 -11.70 11.05
N SER A 195 -17.86 -12.30 9.95
CA SER A 195 -16.99 -13.47 9.99
C SER A 195 -15.54 -13.04 10.24
N GLU A 196 -15.07 -13.16 11.48
CA GLU A 196 -13.65 -13.02 11.82
C GLU A 196 -12.79 -14.02 11.04
N PRO A 197 -11.52 -13.67 10.72
CA PRO A 197 -10.60 -14.57 10.06
C PRO A 197 -10.24 -15.72 11.02
N THR A 198 -10.95 -16.84 10.93
CA THR A 198 -10.53 -18.07 11.59
C THR A 198 -9.28 -18.56 10.87
N LEU A 199 -8.11 -18.28 11.42
CA LEU A 199 -6.87 -18.98 11.05
C LEU A 199 -7.13 -20.47 11.26
N ARG A 200 -7.45 -21.19 10.18
CA ARG A 200 -7.42 -22.65 10.18
C ARG A 200 -5.96 -23.06 10.37
N THR A 201 -5.61 -23.30 11.63
CA THR A 201 -4.45 -24.10 11.98
C THR A 201 -4.60 -25.45 11.28
N TYR A 202 -3.83 -25.66 10.22
CA TYR A 202 -3.58 -27.00 9.71
C TYR A 202 -2.74 -27.72 10.77
N GLY A 203 -3.43 -28.33 11.74
CA GLY A 203 -2.82 -29.24 12.69
C GLY A 203 -2.23 -30.42 11.94
N ALA A 204 -0.92 -30.56 12.01
CA ALA A 204 -0.19 -31.74 11.62
C ALA A 204 -0.66 -32.93 12.47
N THR A 205 -1.66 -33.68 12.00
CA THR A 205 -1.99 -34.99 12.57
C THR A 205 -1.14 -36.05 11.89
N GLY A 206 0.08 -36.22 12.40
CA GLY A 206 0.77 -37.50 12.34
C GLY A 206 -0.05 -38.49 13.17
N GLY A 207 -0.78 -39.37 12.48
CA GLY A 207 -1.60 -40.40 13.11
C GLY A 207 -0.72 -41.39 13.86
N LEU A 208 -0.78 -41.36 15.19
CA LEU A 208 -0.32 -42.45 16.04
C LEU A 208 -1.56 -43.26 16.48
N LEU A 209 -1.60 -44.51 16.01
CA LEU A 209 -2.57 -45.53 16.38
C LEU A 209 -2.58 -45.78 17.90
N ARG A 210 -3.73 -45.63 18.55
CA ARG A 210 -4.12 -46.52 19.67
C ARG A 210 -5.62 -46.41 19.95
N GLY A 211 -6.30 -47.54 19.82
CA GLY A 211 -7.74 -47.66 19.90
C GLY A 211 -8.32 -47.53 21.31
N ARG A 212 -9.64 -47.34 21.34
CA ARG A 212 -10.51 -47.71 22.45
C ARG A 212 -11.86 -48.14 21.92
N LEU A 213 -12.28 -49.30 22.40
CA LEU A 213 -13.56 -49.94 22.20
C LEU A 213 -14.71 -49.12 22.82
N GLY A 214 -15.92 -49.28 22.28
CA GLY A 214 -17.13 -49.29 23.11
C GLY A 214 -18.36 -48.54 22.58
N ALA A 215 -19.42 -49.31 22.30
CA ALA A 215 -20.86 -48.97 22.23
C ALA A 215 -21.29 -47.92 21.19
N GLN A 216 -21.95 -48.24 20.06
CA GLN A 216 -23.18 -49.03 19.83
C GLN A 216 -24.38 -48.61 20.69
N HIS A 217 -25.18 -47.66 20.18
CA HIS A 217 -26.63 -47.71 20.36
C HIS A 217 -27.32 -47.48 19.02
N ALA A 218 -28.14 -48.47 18.67
CA ALA A 218 -28.94 -48.57 17.47
C ALA A 218 -30.26 -47.81 17.66
N ALA A 219 -30.72 -47.16 16.60
CA ALA A 219 -32.13 -46.82 16.42
C ALA A 219 -32.61 -47.45 15.09
N THR A 220 -33.62 -48.27 15.27
CA THR A 220 -34.41 -49.11 14.36
C THR A 220 -35.04 -48.38 13.18
N GLY A 221 -35.18 -49.06 12.04
CA GLY A 221 -36.00 -48.56 10.93
C GLY A 221 -36.12 -49.47 9.70
N ARG A 222 -36.94 -50.53 9.83
CA ARG A 222 -37.76 -51.22 8.80
C ARG A 222 -37.22 -51.51 7.38
N ALA A 223 -37.13 -52.82 7.11
CA ALA A 223 -37.83 -53.59 6.07
C ALA A 223 -37.70 -53.18 4.58
N GLY A 224 -36.99 -54.02 3.82
CA GLY A 224 -37.07 -54.14 2.36
C GLY A 224 -36.28 -55.36 1.87
N ASN A 225 -36.99 -56.31 1.26
CA ASN A 225 -36.60 -57.69 0.90
C ASN A 225 -35.43 -57.78 -0.12
N PRO A 226 -34.73 -58.93 -0.22
CA PRO A 226 -33.50 -59.11 -0.97
C PRO A 226 -33.72 -59.67 -2.39
N ALA A 227 -32.88 -59.24 -3.33
CA ALA A 227 -32.57 -59.98 -4.55
C ALA A 227 -31.14 -59.60 -4.94
N ILE A 228 -30.15 -60.45 -4.66
CA ILE A 228 -29.58 -61.38 -5.65
C ILE A 228 -29.22 -60.64 -6.93
N TRP A 229 -27.93 -60.39 -7.19
CA TRP A 229 -27.20 -61.02 -8.29
C TRP A 229 -25.69 -60.80 -8.14
N LYS A 230 -24.99 -61.84 -8.55
CA LYS A 230 -23.62 -62.24 -8.27
C LYS A 230 -22.71 -61.76 -9.41
N LYS A 231 -21.50 -61.31 -9.05
CA LYS A 231 -20.24 -61.35 -9.84
C LYS A 231 -20.35 -61.20 -11.38
N ARG A 232 -19.80 -60.10 -11.90
CA ARG A 232 -18.50 -60.11 -12.61
C ARG A 232 -17.93 -58.70 -12.63
#